data_AF-Q6VYQ9-F1
#
_entry.id   AF-Q6VYQ9-F1
#
_cell.length_a   1.000
_cell.length_b   1.000
_cell.length_c   1.000
_cell.angle_alpha   90.00
_cell.angle_beta   90.00
_cell.angle_gamma   90.00
#
_symmetry.space_group_name_H-M   'P 1'
#
loop_
_entity.id
_entity.type
_entity.pdbx_description
1 polymer ?
#
loop_
_entity_poly.entity_id
_entity_poly.type
_entity_poly.pdbx_seq_one_letter_code
_entity_poly.pdbx_strand_id
1 'polypeptide(L)' 'NVITLDNGTLKQVQKWDGKETVIKRKVVDGNLLVECTMNNVTSKRVYERA' A
#
# COMPACT_ATOMS: atom_id res chain seq x y z
N ASN A 1 2.88 13.20 4.04
CA ASN A 1 2.37 11.95 3.43
C ASN A 1 1.58 12.29 2.18
N VAL A 2 1.84 11.60 1.06
CA VAL A 2 1.14 11.81 -0.22
C VAL A 2 0.36 10.55 -0.57
N ILE A 3 -0.89 10.72 -0.99
CA ILE A 3 -1.75 9.63 -1.47
C ILE A 3 -2.12 9.92 -2.92
N THR A 4 -1.91 8.93 -3.78
CA THR A 4 -2.26 9.00 -5.20
C THR A 4 -3.09 7.78 -5.55
N LEU A 5 -4.16 7.99 -6.32
CA LEU A 5 -4.92 6.90 -6.93
C LEU A 5 -4.47 6.78 -8.38
N ASP A 6 -3.87 5.65 -8.74
CA ASP A 6 -3.42 5.35 -10.10
C ASP A 6 -3.99 4.01 -10.53
N ASN A 7 -4.72 3.97 -11.64
CA ASN A 7 -5.27 2.74 -12.22
C ASN A 7 -5.99 1.82 -11.21
N GLY A 8 -6.81 2.41 -10.32
CA GLY A 8 -7.55 1.67 -9.29
C GLY A 8 -6.70 1.15 -8.11
N THR A 9 -5.41 1.51 -8.07
CA THR A 9 -4.51 1.22 -6.94
C THR A 9 -4.22 2.50 -6.17
N LEU A 10 -4.51 2.48 -4.88
CA LEU A 10 -4.20 3.59 -3.99
C LEU A 10 -2.77 3.42 -3.46
N LYS A 11 -1.87 4.32 -3.89
CA LYS A 11 -0.48 4.38 -3.47
C LYS A 11 -0.31 5.50 -2.44
N GLN A 12 0.15 5.13 -1.24
CA GLN A 12 0.49 6.05 -0.17
C GLN A 12 2.00 6.04 0.04
N VAL A 13 2.63 7.21 -0.03
CA VAL A 13 4.06 7.40 0.27
C VAL A 13 4.20 8.11 1.61
N GLN A 14 4.90 7.45 2.52
CA GLN A 14 5.24 7.93 3.85
C GLN A 14 6.73 8.23 3.89
N LYS A 15 7.11 9.44 4.30
CA LYS A 15 8.50 9.89 4.44
C LYS A 15 8.71 10.44 5.83
N TRP A 16 9.74 9.97 6.53
CA TRP A 16 10.11 10.44 7.86
C TRP A 16 11.59 10.13 8.11
N ASP A 17 12.33 11.02 8.79
CA ASP A 17 13.72 10.79 9.22
C ASP A 17 14.64 10.19 8.13
N GLY A 18 14.51 10.66 6.88
CA GLY A 18 15.26 10.15 5.72
C GLY A 18 14.84 8.75 5.22
N LYS A 19 13.85 8.11 5.85
CA LYS A 19 13.25 6.85 5.46
C LYS A 19 12.01 7.07 4.59
N GLU A 20 11.72 6.08 3.76
CA GLU A 20 10.53 6.03 2.93
C GLU A 20 9.85 4.67 3.04
N THR A 21 8.52 4.68 3.16
CA THR A 21 7.67 3.49 3.01
C THR A 21 6.57 3.77 2.01
N VAL A 22 6.31 2.79 1.15
CA VAL A 22 5.25 2.83 0.15
C VAL A 22 4.21 1.78 0.50
N ILE A 23 2.96 2.21 0.65
CA ILE A 23 1.81 1.33 0.90
C ILE A 23 0.90 1.39 -0.33
N LYS A 24 0.73 0.27 -1.02
CA LYS A 24 -0.22 0.10 -2.12
C LYS A 24 -1.44 -0.65 -1.62
N ARG A 25 -2.62 -0.20 -2.03
CA ARG A 25 -3.90 -0.84 -1.72
C ARG A 25 -4.69 -1.01 -3.00
N LYS A 26 -5.18 -2.22 -3.25
CA LYS A 26 -6.06 -2.52 -4.39
C LYS A 26 -7.15 -3.48 -3.95
N VAL A 27 -8.32 -3.33 -4.54
CA VAL A 27 -9.41 -4.29 -4.37
C VAL A 27 -9.32 -5.29 -5.51
N VAL A 28 -9.24 -6.58 -5.17
CA VAL A 28 -9.23 -7.70 -6.12
C VAL A 28 -10.19 -8.75 -5.60
N ASP A 29 -11.14 -9.16 -6.44
CA ASP A 29 -12.14 -10.18 -6.09
C ASP A 29 -12.92 -9.90 -4.79
N GLY A 30 -13.20 -8.62 -4.51
CA GLY A 30 -13.89 -8.18 -3.29
C GLY A 30 -13.00 -8.08 -2.04
N ASN A 31 -11.76 -8.56 -2.11
CA ASN A 31 -10.77 -8.48 -1.04
C ASN A 31 -9.85 -7.27 -1.21
N LEU A 32 -9.45 -6.67 -0.08
CA LEU A 32 -8.49 -5.57 -0.07
C LEU A 32 -7.07 -6.14 0.10
N LEU A 33 -6.29 -6.08 -0.97
CA LEU A 33 -4.87 -6.41 -0.95
C LEU A 33 -4.07 -5.16 -0.57
N VAL A 34 -3.23 -5.32 0.45
CA VAL A 34 -2.33 -4.27 0.92
C VAL A 34 -0.89 -4.76 0.81
N GLU A 35 -0.07 -4.01 0.10
CA GLU A 35 1.36 -4.24 -0.02
C GLU A 35 2.11 -3.08 0.61
N CYS A 36 2.94 -3.37 1.62
CA CYS A 36 3.78 -2.38 2.30
C CYS A 36 5.24 -2.70 1.99
N THR A 37 5.93 -1.76 1.34
CA THR A 37 7.34 -1.87 0.98
C THR A 37 8.15 -0.81 1.70
N MET A 38 9.18 -1.23 2.43
CA MET A 38 10.15 -0.36 3.08
C MET A 38 11.55 -0.84 2.69
N ASN A 39 12.30 -0.01 1.96
CA ASN A 39 13.56 -0.40 1.32
C ASN A 39 13.37 -1.69 0.48
N ASN A 40 14.03 -2.79 0.86
CA ASN A 40 13.96 -4.08 0.15
C ASN A 40 12.98 -5.08 0.80
N VAL A 41 12.29 -4.69 1.88
CA VAL A 41 11.37 -5.58 2.60
C VAL A 41 9.94 -5.28 2.16
N THR A 42 9.20 -6.32 1.76
CA THR A 42 7.79 -6.21 1.36
C THR A 42 6.92 -7.11 2.22
N SER A 43 5.86 -6.54 2.79
CA SER A 43 4.81 -7.26 3.53
C SER A 43 3.52 -7.21 2.72
N LYS A 44 2.82 -8.35 2.64
CA LYS A 44 1.52 -8.47 1.97
C LYS A 44 0.45 -8.87 2.98
N ARG A 45 -0.71 -8.21 2.91
CA ARG A 45 -1.89 -8.51 3.73
C ARG A 45 -3.11 -8.56 2.83
N VAL A 46 -4.00 -9.50 3.14
CA VAL A 46 -5.30 -9.63 2.47
C VAL A 46 -6.37 -9.42 3.54
N TYR A 47 -7.28 -8.49 3.28
CA TYR A 47 -8.43 -8.23 4.14
C TYR A 47 -9.69 -8.61 3.39
N GLU A 48 -10.56 -9.37 4.05
CA GLU A 48 -11.88 -9.71 3.55
C GLU A 48 -12.89 -8.71 4.10
N ARG A 49 -13.93 -8.45 3.32
CA ARG A 49 -15.05 -7.64 3.79
C ARG A 49 -15.84 -8.47 4.81
N ALA A 50 -16.02 -7.93 6.01
CA ALA A 50 -16.86 -8.51 7.05
C ALA A 50 -18.36 -8.37 6.73
#